data_AF-X1RMM0-F1
#
_entry.id   AF-X1RMM0-F1
#
_cell.length_a   1.000
_cell.length_b   1.000
_cell.length_c   1.000
_cell.angle_alpha   90.00
_cell.angle_beta   90.00
_cell.angle_gamma   90.00
#
_symmetry.space_group_name_H-M   'P 1'
#
loop_
_entity.id
_entity.type
_entity.pdbx_description
1 polymer ?
#
loop_
_entity_poly.entity_id
_entity_poly.type
_entity_poly.pdbx_seq_one_letter_code
_entity_poly.pdbx_strand_id
1 'polypeptide(L)' 'MVTAFDTWKCHICGEERPNGKISVLTKPLIINGQVCGDQNIRYCNDRPACIEKAKEFSFSKEE' A
#
# COMPACT_ATOMS: atom_id res chain seq x y z
N MET A 1 7.87 -18.11 -21.17
CA MET A 1 6.88 -17.12 -21.62
C MET A 1 6.27 -16.52 -20.36
N VAL A 2 6.56 -15.27 -20.03
CA VAL A 2 5.93 -14.56 -18.89
C VAL A 2 4.91 -13.61 -19.51
N THR A 3 3.68 -14.06 -19.66
CA THR A 3 2.60 -13.30 -20.28
C THR A 3 1.50 -13.05 -19.27
N ALA A 4 1.80 -12.17 -18.31
CA ALA A 4 0.87 -11.34 -17.58
C ALA A 4 1.75 -10.26 -16.94
N PHE A 5 1.52 -8.98 -17.24
CA PHE A 5 2.08 -7.94 -16.41
C PHE A 5 1.40 -8.10 -15.06
N ASP A 6 2.05 -8.67 -14.04
CA ASP A 6 1.47 -8.77 -12.71
C ASP A 6 1.00 -7.39 -12.29
N THR A 7 -0.32 -7.21 -12.23
CA THR A 7 -0.92 -5.97 -11.78
C THR A 7 -1.25 -6.10 -10.30
N TRP A 8 -1.01 -5.02 -9.57
CA TRP A 8 -1.36 -4.92 -8.17
C TRP A 8 -2.25 -3.71 -7.95
N LYS A 9 -3.21 -3.87 -7.03
CA LYS A 9 -4.08 -2.80 -6.60
C LYS A 9 -3.33 -1.86 -5.65
N CYS A 10 -3.36 -0.57 -5.96
CA CYS A 10 -2.96 0.49 -5.04
C CYS A 10 -3.99 0.61 -3.92
N HIS A 11 -3.56 0.50 -2.66
CA HIS A 11 -4.42 0.66 -1.48
C HIS A 11 -4.88 2.10 -1.25
N ILE A 12 -4.22 3.07 -1.90
CA ILE A 12 -4.50 4.50 -1.73
C ILE A 12 -5.55 5.00 -2.73
N CYS A 13 -5.34 4.78 -4.02
CA CYS A 13 -6.26 5.24 -5.07
C CYS A 13 -7.19 4.14 -5.61
N GLY A 14 -6.94 2.87 -5.26
CA GLY A 14 -7.80 1.75 -5.65
C GLY A 14 -7.56 1.20 -7.07
N GLU A 15 -6.72 1.83 -7.89
CA GLU A 15 -6.45 1.38 -9.26
C GLU A 15 -5.53 0.15 -9.30
N GLU A 16 -5.75 -0.72 -10.30
CA GLU A 16 -4.82 -1.78 -10.68
C GLU A 16 -3.71 -1.21 -11.56
N ARG A 17 -2.46 -1.53 -11.21
CA ARG A 17 -1.26 -0.95 -11.83
C ARG A 17 -0.23 -2.05 -12.04
N PRO A 18 0.58 -1.98 -13.11
CA PRO A 18 1.64 -2.97 -13.33
C PRO A 18 2.65 -2.95 -12.18
N ASN A 19 3.27 -4.10 -11.89
CA ASN A 19 4.19 -4.29 -10.77
C ASN A 19 5.30 -3.22 -10.70
N GLY A 20 5.86 -2.80 -11.84
CA GLY A 20 6.87 -1.73 -11.87
C GLY A 20 6.38 -0.34 -11.45
N LYS A 21 5.07 -0.14 -11.33
CA LYS A 21 4.43 1.12 -10.89
C LYS A 21 3.91 1.05 -9.45
N ILE A 22 4.19 -0.04 -8.74
CA ILE A 22 3.76 -0.26 -7.37
C ILE A 22 4.98 -0.42 -6.47
N SER A 23 4.94 0.25 -5.33
CA SER A 23 5.85 0.01 -4.22
C SER A 23 5.07 -0.45 -3.00
N VAL A 24 5.76 -1.13 -2.08
CA VAL A 24 5.21 -1.58 -0.80
C VAL A 24 5.89 -0.82 0.32
N LEU A 25 5.09 -0.13 1.14
CA LEU A 25 5.54 0.43 2.41
C LEU A 25 5.13 -0.51 3.53
N THR A 26 6.12 -1.09 4.21
CA THR A 26 5.89 -1.91 5.40
C THR A 26 6.00 -1.03 6.64
N LYS A 27 4.98 -1.07 7.50
CA LYS A 27 5.01 -0.40 8.80
C LYS A 27 4.29 -1.23 9.87
N PRO A 28 4.57 -1.02 11.16
CA PRO A 28 3.85 -1.71 12.23
C PRO A 28 2.34 -1.44 12.16
N LEU A 29 1.55 -2.49 12.36
CA LEU A 29 0.12 -2.40 12.60
C LEU A 29 -0.10 -2.20 14.10
N ILE A 30 -0.53 -1.00 14.47
CA ILE A 30 -0.87 -0.66 15.85
C ILE A 30 -2.39 -0.80 16.01
N ILE A 31 -2.81 -1.59 17.00
CA ILE A 31 -4.21 -1.77 17.40
C ILE A 31 -4.26 -1.56 18.93
N ASN A 32 -5.09 -0.65 19.42
CA ASN A 32 -5.17 -0.30 20.85
C ASN A 32 -3.81 0.05 21.49
N GLY A 33 -2.92 0.70 20.74
CA GLY A 33 -1.57 1.04 21.20
C GLY A 33 -0.57 -0.12 21.23
N GLN A 34 -0.96 -1.34 20.86
CA GLN A 34 -0.09 -2.51 20.80
C GLN A 34 0.28 -2.85 19.35
N VAL A 35 1.55 -3.23 19.13
CA VAL A 35 2.00 -3.78 17.85
C VAL A 35 1.42 -5.18 17.67
N CYS A 36 0.53 -5.35 16.69
CA CYS A 36 -0.13 -6.62 16.38
C CYS A 36 0.45 -7.32 15.13
N GLY A 37 1.44 -6.71 14.48
CA GLY A 37 2.11 -7.25 13.30
C GLY A 37 2.61 -6.14 12.38
N ASP A 38 2.89 -6.50 11.13
CA ASP A 38 3.25 -5.56 10.07
C ASP A 38 2.13 -5.44 9.04
N GLN A 39 1.91 -4.22 8.54
CA GLN A 39 1.03 -3.94 7.41
C GLN A 39 1.86 -3.58 6.18
N ASN A 40 1.52 -4.22 5.05
CA ASN A 40 2.15 -4.00 3.75
C ASN A 40 1.24 -3.17 2.86
N ILE A 41 1.52 -1.88 2.76
CA ILE A 41 0.71 -0.90 2.02
C ILE A 41 1.27 -0.78 0.60
N ARG A 42 0.50 -1.25 -0.38
CA ARG A 42 0.79 -1.10 -1.81
C ARG A 42 0.33 0.26 -2.29
N TYR A 43 1.21 1.03 -2.93
CA TYR A 43 0.87 2.35 -3.45
C TYR A 43 1.52 2.61 -4.81
N CYS A 44 0.93 3.51 -5.60
CA CYS A 44 1.52 3.96 -6.86
C CYS A 44 2.83 4.72 -6.58
N ASN A 45 3.94 4.21 -7.11
CA ASN A 45 5.27 4.79 -6.91
C ASN A 45 5.56 5.99 -7.84
N ASP A 46 4.68 6.23 -8.82
CA ASP A 46 4.80 7.29 -9.81
C ASP A 46 3.79 8.43 -9.60
N ARG A 47 3.00 8.38 -8.51
CA ARG A 47 1.99 9.39 -8.19
C ARG A 47 2.28 10.02 -6.82
N PRO A 48 2.69 11.31 -6.77
CA PRO A 48 3.00 11.99 -5.51
C PRO A 48 1.89 11.89 -4.46
N ALA A 49 0.62 12.02 -4.89
CA ALA A 49 -0.53 11.90 -3.99
C ALA A 49 -0.65 10.50 -3.34
N CYS A 50 -0.25 9.43 -4.03
CA CYS A 50 -0.25 8.08 -3.46
C CYS A 50 0.94 7.89 -2.50
N ILE A 51 2.10 8.45 -2.83
CA ILE A 51 3.32 8.39 -2.01
C ILE A 51 3.09 9.06 -0.66
N GLU A 52 2.56 10.29 -0.65
CA GLU A 52 2.34 11.03 0.60
C GLU A 52 1.26 10.37 1.46
N LYS A 53 0.12 10.02 0.86
CA LYS A 53 -0.96 9.35 1.59
C LYS A 53 -0.57 7.96 2.11
N ALA A 54 0.33 7.24 1.45
CA ALA A 54 0.78 5.93 1.93
C ALA A 54 1.49 6.01 3.28
N LYS A 55 2.17 7.12 3.59
CA LYS A 55 2.83 7.33 4.89
C LYS A 55 1.81 7.36 6.03
N GLU A 56 0.68 8.05 5.81
CA GLU A 56 -0.38 8.24 6.79
C GLU A 56 -1.39 7.09 6.82
N PHE A 57 -1.61 6.41 5.70
CA PHE A 57 -2.61 5.34 5.57
C PHE A 57 -2.37 4.19 6.55
N SER A 58 -3.39 3.75 7.27
CA SER A 58 -3.34 2.55 8.11
C SER A 58 -4.60 1.72 7.87
N PHE A 59 -4.48 0.39 7.88
CA PHE A 59 -5.65 -0.50 7.84
C PHE A 59 -6.43 -0.50 9.17
N SER A 60 -5.78 -0.14 10.26
CA SER A 60 -6.44 0.18 11.53
C SER A 60 -7.03 1.58 11.48
N LYS A 61 -8.18 1.74 10.83
CA LYS A 61 -9.09 2.83 11.17
C LYS A 61 -10.00 2.34 12.28
N GLU A 62 -9.80 2.87 13.47
CA GLU A 62 -10.90 3.05 14.43
C GLU A 62 -11.74 4.21 13.86
N GLU A 63 -13.02 3.97 13.57
CA GLU A 63 -13.99 5.03 13.23
C GLU A 63 -14.33 5.87 14.46
#